data_AF-A0A936FSL2-F1
#
_entry.id   AF-A0A936FSL2-F1
#
_cell.length_a   1.000
_cell.length_b   1.000
_cell.length_c   1.000
_cell.angle_alpha   90.00
_cell.angle_beta   90.00
_cell.angle_gamma   90.00
#
_symmetry.space_group_name_H-M   'P 1'
#
loop_
_entity.id
_entity.type
_entity.pdbx_description
1 polymer ?
#
loop_
_entity_poly.entity_id
_entity_poly.type
_entity_poly.pdbx_seq_one_letter_code
_entity_poly.pdbx_strand_id
1 'polypeptide(L)'
;MLYISGFEDRNQRLIEVNSYRHNNSEIKLIDLNDYNRFPDVFPRYLYAATINHLDIKSFLSHISLMVKWKYPEYIQLIISEEDYSDCSFYVFAGKKLIYKANKM
;
A
#
# COMPACT_ATOMS: atom_id res chain seq x y z
N MET A 1 4.46 4.21 3.33
CA MET A 1 4.32 4.76 1.97
C MET A 1 3.97 3.66 0.98
N LEU A 2 2.86 3.79 0.25
CA LEU A 2 2.32 2.83 -0.71
C LEU A 2 2.33 3.44 -2.11
N TYR A 3 2.88 2.72 -3.08
CA TYR A 3 2.87 3.09 -4.50
C TYR A 3 1.77 2.32 -5.20
N ILE A 4 0.80 3.04 -5.76
CA ILE A 4 -0.29 2.47 -6.57
C ILE A 4 -0.10 2.87 -8.01
N SER A 5 -0.02 1.87 -8.91
CA SER A 5 0.10 2.09 -10.35
C SER A 5 -0.94 3.07 -10.89
N GLY A 6 -0.53 3.98 -11.77
CA GLY A 6 -1.44 4.89 -12.47
C GLY A 6 -2.42 4.18 -13.42
N PHE A 7 -2.19 2.89 -13.67
CA PHE A 7 -3.11 2.03 -14.44
C PHE A 7 -4.24 1.42 -13.59
N GLU A 8 -4.25 1.62 -12.27
CA GLU A 8 -5.32 1.19 -11.37
C GLU A 8 -6.43 2.23 -11.25
N ASP A 9 -7.64 1.79 -10.87
CA ASP A 9 -8.67 2.72 -10.40
C ASP A 9 -8.28 3.25 -9.03
N ARG A 10 -7.81 4.50 -9.01
CA ARG A 10 -7.33 5.18 -7.80
C ARG A 10 -8.35 5.16 -6.67
N ASN A 11 -9.58 5.60 -6.94
CA ASN A 11 -10.58 5.82 -5.90
C ASN A 11 -11.00 4.49 -5.30
N GLN A 12 -11.15 3.46 -6.15
CA GLN A 12 -11.45 2.12 -5.69
C GLN A 12 -10.33 1.56 -4.80
N ARG A 13 -9.06 1.66 -5.22
CA ARG A 13 -7.94 1.11 -4.43
C ARG A 13 -7.77 1.82 -3.09
N LEU A 14 -8.00 3.13 -3.03
CA LEU A 14 -7.98 3.87 -1.78
C LEU A 14 -9.07 3.41 -0.82
N ILE A 15 -10.29 3.18 -1.30
CA ILE A 15 -11.39 2.66 -0.47
C ILE A 15 -11.03 1.29 0.09
N GLU A 16 -10.50 0.39 -0.75
CA GLU A 16 -10.13 -0.96 -0.33
C GLU A 16 -8.98 -0.95 0.68
N VAL A 17 -7.93 -0.15 0.46
CA VAL A 17 -6.80 -0.06 1.40
C VAL A 17 -7.22 0.59 2.72
N ASN A 18 -7.96 1.70 2.67
CA ASN A 18 -8.40 2.42 3.88
C ASN A 18 -9.49 1.67 4.65
N SER A 19 -10.09 0.62 4.09
CA SER A 19 -11.00 -0.27 4.83
C SER A 19 -10.29 -1.11 5.90
N TYR A 20 -8.95 -1.15 5.90
CA TYR A 20 -8.18 -1.78 6.97
C TYR A 20 -8.38 -1.05 8.30
N ARG A 21 -8.68 -1.82 9.34
CA ARG A 21 -8.83 -1.33 10.72
C ARG A 21 -7.86 -2.04 11.65
N HIS A 22 -7.16 -1.26 12.46
CA HIS A 22 -6.29 -1.76 13.53
C HIS A 22 -6.63 -1.03 14.84
N ASN A 23 -7.00 -1.77 15.89
CA ASN A 23 -7.39 -1.19 17.20
C ASN A 23 -8.42 -0.05 17.08
N ASN A 24 -9.49 -0.24 16.29
CA ASN A 24 -10.51 0.77 15.95
C ASN A 24 -9.99 2.03 15.23
N SER A 25 -8.72 2.06 14.84
CA SER A 25 -8.12 3.13 14.04
C SER A 25 -8.08 2.74 12.57
N GLU A 26 -8.46 3.67 11.71
CA GLU A 26 -8.40 3.53 10.26
C GLU A 26 -7.08 4.07 9.72
N ILE A 27 -6.55 3.44 8.68
CA ILE A 27 -5.44 4.01 7.91
C ILE A 27 -6.03 5.02 6.93
N LYS A 28 -5.49 6.24 6.96
CA LYS A 28 -5.81 7.28 5.96
C LYS A 28 -4.59 7.57 5.11
N LEU A 29 -4.60 7.00 3.91
CA LEU A 29 -3.61 7.31 2.89
C LEU A 29 -3.82 8.70 2.30
N ILE A 30 -2.76 9.50 2.27
CA ILE A 30 -2.70 10.83 1.66
C ILE A 30 -1.85 10.75 0.40
N ASP A 31 -2.38 11.25 -0.74
CA ASP A 31 -1.62 11.35 -1.99
C ASP A 31 -0.60 12.48 -1.89
N LEU A 32 0.68 12.14 -1.98
CA LEU A 32 1.79 13.10 -1.95
C LEU A 32 1.93 13.85 -3.29
N ASN A 33 1.33 13.34 -4.37
CA ASN A 33 1.43 13.93 -5.70
C ASN A 33 0.24 14.83 -6.06
N ASP A 34 -0.81 14.93 -5.23
CA ASP A 34 -2.02 15.70 -5.58
C ASP A 34 -1.72 17.21 -5.73
N TYR A 35 -0.69 17.70 -5.05
CA TYR A 35 -0.26 19.10 -5.13
C TYR A 35 0.57 19.43 -6.39
N ASN A 36 1.25 18.45 -6.99
CA ASN A 36 2.11 18.64 -8.16
C ASN A 36 1.90 17.49 -9.15
N ARG A 37 0.90 17.62 -10.02
CA ARG A 37 0.62 16.65 -11.08
C ARG A 37 1.70 16.73 -12.15
N PHE A 38 2.72 15.86 -12.07
CA PHE A 38 3.74 15.77 -13.10
C PHE A 38 3.15 15.05 -14.33
N PRO A 39 3.15 15.70 -15.52
CA PRO A 39 2.33 15.22 -16.63
C PRO A 39 2.82 13.92 -17.29
N ASP A 40 4.11 13.55 -17.27
CA ASP A 40 4.55 12.63 -18.35
C ASP A 40 5.58 11.52 -18.12
N VAL A 41 6.20 11.26 -16.94
CA VAL A 41 7.27 10.22 -16.99
C VAL A 41 7.52 9.30 -15.78
N PHE A 42 7.17 9.62 -14.53
CA PHE A 42 7.57 8.77 -13.38
C PHE A 42 6.57 8.85 -12.22
N PRO A 43 6.57 7.84 -11.34
CA PRO A 43 5.41 7.00 -11.07
C PRO A 43 4.28 7.77 -10.35
N ARG A 44 3.01 7.49 -10.70
CA ARG A 44 2.12 6.61 -9.91
C ARG A 44 1.74 7.23 -8.55
N TYR A 45 0.46 7.27 -8.26
CA TYR A 45 -0.09 7.80 -7.01
C TYR A 45 0.71 7.30 -5.80
N LEU A 46 1.33 8.25 -5.10
CA LEU A 46 2.23 7.99 -4.00
C LEU A 46 1.49 8.29 -2.71
N TYR A 47 1.20 7.26 -1.94
CA TYR A 47 0.41 7.41 -0.75
C TYR A 47 1.25 7.27 0.51
N ALA A 48 1.02 8.14 1.49
CA ALA A 48 1.61 8.00 2.81
C ALA A 48 0.52 8.00 3.88
N ALA A 49 0.76 7.23 4.94
CA ALA A 49 0.00 7.27 6.17
C ALA A 49 0.96 7.01 7.33
N THR A 50 0.68 7.62 8.47
CA THR A 50 1.34 7.35 9.75
C THR A 50 0.31 6.73 10.67
N ILE A 51 0.69 5.65 11.36
CA ILE A 51 -0.18 4.96 12.30
C ILE A 51 0.65 4.42 13.45
N ASN A 52 0.19 4.65 14.67
CA ASN A 52 0.86 4.14 15.86
C ASN A 52 0.63 2.63 15.96
N HIS A 53 1.72 1.87 16.11
CA HIS A 53 1.72 0.43 16.30
C HIS A 53 1.00 -0.36 15.19
N LEU A 54 1.41 -0.20 13.93
CA LEU A 54 0.89 -1.01 12.84
C LEU A 54 1.23 -2.49 13.01
N ASP A 55 0.24 -3.38 13.04
CA ASP A 55 0.51 -4.81 12.76
C ASP A 55 0.76 -5.00 11.26
N ILE A 56 2.04 -4.97 10.89
CA ILE A 56 2.51 -5.12 9.52
C ILE A 56 2.00 -6.42 8.88
N LYS A 57 1.95 -7.54 9.62
CA LYS A 57 1.52 -8.84 9.05
C LYS A 57 0.03 -8.83 8.72
N SER A 58 -0.78 -8.27 9.61
CA SER A 58 -2.22 -8.10 9.40
C SER A 58 -2.50 -7.15 8.23
N PHE A 59 -1.80 -6.02 8.17
CA PHE A 59 -1.95 -5.07 7.07
C PHE A 59 -1.56 -5.65 5.71
N LEU A 60 -0.44 -6.38 5.63
CA LEU A 60 -0.05 -7.08 4.41
C LEU A 60 -1.10 -8.13 4.00
N SER A 61 -1.64 -8.88 4.97
CA SER A 61 -2.72 -9.85 4.71
C SER A 61 -4.01 -9.17 4.21
N HIS A 62 -4.34 -7.99 4.72
CA HIS A 62 -5.46 -7.21 4.20
C HIS A 62 -5.24 -6.78 2.75
N ILE A 63 -4.08 -6.20 2.46
CA ILE A 63 -3.73 -5.74 1.10
C ILE A 63 -3.82 -6.89 0.09
N SER A 64 -3.51 -8.12 0.47
CA SER A 64 -3.68 -9.27 -0.43
C SER A 64 -5.08 -9.62 -0.79
N LEU A 65 -5.91 -9.72 0.25
CA LEU A 65 -7.15 -10.47 0.17
C LEU A 65 -8.26 -9.53 -0.26
N MET A 66 -8.17 -8.27 0.18
CA MET A 66 -9.20 -7.27 0.01
C MET A 66 -8.93 -6.36 -1.17
N VAL A 67 -7.65 -6.10 -1.51
CA VAL A 67 -7.31 -5.16 -2.58
C VAL A 67 -7.08 -5.89 -3.89
N LYS A 68 -7.95 -5.62 -4.88
CA LYS A 68 -7.96 -6.35 -6.16
C LYS A 68 -7.04 -5.71 -7.20
N TRP A 69 -5.74 -5.79 -7.00
CA TRP A 69 -4.74 -5.22 -7.92
C TRP A 69 -4.86 -5.82 -9.34
N LYS A 70 -5.07 -4.96 -10.34
CA LYS A 70 -5.02 -5.34 -11.75
C LYS A 70 -3.58 -5.49 -12.25
N TYR A 71 -2.66 -4.72 -11.68
CA TYR A 71 -1.23 -4.73 -12.01
C TYR A 71 -0.37 -4.87 -10.74
N PRO A 72 -0.44 -6.03 -10.05
CA PRO A 72 0.22 -6.26 -8.77
C PRO A 72 1.75 -6.12 -8.82
N GLU A 73 2.36 -6.32 -9.99
CA GLU A 73 3.81 -6.13 -10.20
C GLU A 73 4.27 -4.67 -10.02
N TYR A 74 3.36 -3.71 -10.14
CA TYR A 74 3.67 -2.29 -10.02
C TYR A 74 3.41 -1.70 -8.63
N ILE A 75 2.96 -2.54 -7.70
CA ILE A 75 2.62 -2.13 -6.33
C ILE A 75 3.81 -2.34 -5.40
N GLN A 76 4.16 -1.29 -4.66
CA GLN A 76 5.27 -1.31 -3.70
C GLN A 76 4.81 -0.70 -2.38
N LEU A 77 5.21 -1.28 -1.26
CA LEU A 77 4.96 -0.74 0.07
C LEU A 77 6.29 -0.57 0.80
N ILE A 78 6.49 0.62 1.37
CA ILE A 78 7.65 0.97 2.20
C ILE A 78 7.14 1.32 3.58
N ILE A 79 7.67 0.67 4.60
CA ILE A 79 7.32 0.91 6.01
C ILE A 79 8.59 1.33 6.74
N SER A 80 8.48 2.43 7.49
CA SER A 80 9.50 2.89 8.44
C SER A 80 8.84 2.97 9.80
N GLU A 81 9.50 2.48 10.83
CA GLU A 81 9.03 2.59 12.21
C GLU A 81 9.65 3.86 12.82
N GLU A 82 8.89 4.57 13.66
CA GLU A 82 9.47 5.61 14.51
C GLU A 82 10.48 4.96 15.47
N ASP A 83 11.59 5.65 15.74
CA ASP A 83 12.73 5.20 16.54
C ASP A 83 13.72 4.21 15.90
N TYR A 84 13.45 3.72 14.68
CA TYR A 84 14.39 2.88 13.93
C TYR A 84 14.89 3.59 12.67
N SER A 85 16.19 3.52 12.39
CA SER A 85 16.79 4.03 11.14
C SER A 85 16.49 3.16 9.92
N ASP A 86 15.83 2.02 10.12
CA ASP A 86 15.65 0.99 9.11
C ASP A 86 14.28 1.11 8.40
N CYS A 87 14.31 0.90 7.09
CA CYS A 87 13.13 0.86 6.24
C CYS A 87 12.91 -0.56 5.69
N SER A 88 11.67 -1.05 5.79
CA SER A 88 11.26 -2.32 5.19
C SER A 88 10.62 -2.10 3.82
N PHE A 89 11.13 -2.80 2.80
CA PHE A 89 10.67 -2.70 1.42
C PHE A 89 9.91 -3.96 0.98
N TYR A 90 8.64 -3.78 0.66
CA TYR A 90 7.76 -4.82 0.12
C TYR A 90 7.55 -4.54 -1.37
N VAL A 91 8.56 -4.88 -2.15
CA VAL A 91 8.45 -4.95 -3.61
C VAL A 91 7.43 -6.04 -3.95
N PHE A 92 6.45 -5.70 -4.78
CA PHE A 92 5.30 -6.54 -5.10
C PHE A 92 4.33 -6.73 -3.94
N ALA A 93 3.99 -5.68 -3.19
CA ALA A 93 2.98 -5.80 -2.13
C ALA A 93 1.63 -6.36 -2.66
N GLY A 94 1.31 -6.16 -3.93
CA GLY A 94 0.17 -6.81 -4.59
C GLY A 94 0.39 -8.28 -4.99
N LYS A 95 1.64 -8.74 -5.16
CA LYS A 95 2.01 -10.07 -5.72
C LYS A 95 2.65 -11.03 -4.70
N LYS A 96 3.31 -10.54 -3.64
CA LYS A 96 3.94 -11.33 -2.54
C LYS A 96 2.95 -12.18 -1.73
N LEU A 97 1.69 -12.20 -2.16
CA LEU A 97 0.57 -12.83 -1.50
C LEU A 97 -0.09 -13.97 -2.29
N ILE A 98 0.34 -14.21 -3.53
CA ILE A 98 -0.13 -15.37 -4.30
C ILE A 98 0.74 -16.62 -3.99
N TYR A 99 1.99 -16.43 -3.57
CA TYR A 99 2.93 -17.55 -3.39
C TYR A 99 2.74 -18.35 -2.09
N LYS A 100 2.01 -17.82 -1.09
CA LYS A 100 1.65 -18.57 0.14
C LYS A 100 0.30 -19.28 0.06
N ALA A 101 -0.62 -18.84 -0.79
CA ALA A 101 -1.92 -19.49 -0.97
C ALA A 101 -1.83 -20.78 -1.82
N ASN A 102 -0.84 -20.87 -2.72
CA ASN A 102 -0.65 -22.05 -3.60
C ASN A 102 0.33 -23.09 -3.03
N LYS A 103 0.67 -23.01 -1.74
CA LYS A 103 1.54 -23.97 -1.03
C LYS A 103 0.91 -24.56 0.24
N MET A 104 -0.40 -24.39 0.42
CA MET A 104 -1.19 -25.11 1.44
C MET A 104 -2.16 -26.06 0.75
#